data_AF-A0A367IDJ9-F1
#
_entry.id   AF-A0A367IDJ9-F1
#
_cell.length_a   1.000
_cell.length_b   1.000
_cell.length_c   1.000
_cell.angle_alpha   90.00
_cell.angle_beta   90.00
_cell.angle_gamma   90.00
#
_symmetry.space_group_name_H-M   'P 1'
#
loop_
_entity.id
_entity.type
_entity.pdbx_description
1 polymer ?
#
loop_
_entity_poly.entity_id
_entity_poly.type
_entity_poly.pdbx_seq_one_letter_code
_entity_poly.pdbx_strand_id
1 'polypeptide(L)'
;MVVEDLLGDICFEFLFWIALHVVYEIAVQILMGFGLSRMEAEGSALAFVFVVIFLMAALTAYRRKKLGKAVTLDTDGDGRISAEEEAAAFDIEEEEWWGEE
;
A
#
# COMPACT_ATOMS: atom_id res chain seq x y z
N MET A 1 -26.84 -18.32 -18.85
CA MET A 1 -26.41 -17.48 -17.71
C MET A 1 -25.17 -18.05 -17.03
N VAL A 2 -25.22 -19.08 -16.16
CA VAL A 2 -24.04 -19.50 -15.37
C VAL A 2 -22.79 -19.86 -16.20
N VAL A 3 -22.94 -20.53 -17.35
CA VAL A 3 -21.81 -20.92 -18.21
C VAL A 3 -21.25 -19.73 -19.01
N GLU A 4 -22.10 -18.80 -19.42
CA GLU A 4 -21.68 -17.60 -20.16
C GLU A 4 -20.93 -16.63 -19.25
N ASP A 5 -21.38 -16.49 -18.00
CA ASP A 5 -20.72 -15.68 -16.97
C ASP A 5 -19.36 -16.28 -16.60
N LEU A 6 -19.27 -17.61 -16.41
CA LEU A 6 -18.01 -18.30 -16.13
C LEU A 6 -17.00 -18.17 -17.28
N LEU A 7 -17.47 -18.29 -18.54
CA LEU A 7 -16.60 -18.13 -19.70
C LEU A 7 -16.09 -16.69 -19.81
N GLY A 8 -16.96 -15.71 -19.51
CA GLY A 8 -16.62 -14.29 -19.45
C GLY A 8 -15.51 -13.99 -18.44
N ASP A 9 -15.62 -14.53 -17.23
CA ASP A 9 -14.63 -14.33 -16.17
C ASP A 9 -13.27 -14.93 -16.53
N ILE A 10 -13.24 -16.17 -17.05
CA ILE A 10 -11.99 -16.82 -17.48
C ILE A 10 -11.35 -16.04 -18.65
N CYS A 11 -12.15 -15.60 -19.62
CA CYS A 11 -11.65 -14.79 -20.73
C CYS A 11 -11.08 -13.46 -20.23
N PHE A 12 -11.76 -12.78 -19.30
CA PHE A 12 -11.28 -11.52 -18.75
C PHE A 12 -9.97 -11.70 -17.97
N GLU A 13 -9.87 -12.74 -17.13
CA GLU A 13 -8.65 -13.06 -16.40
C GLU A 13 -7.50 -13.34 -17.36
N PHE A 14 -7.71 -14.15 -18.40
CA PHE A 14 -6.69 -14.45 -19.39
C PHE A 14 -6.22 -13.20 -20.15
N LEU A 15 -7.16 -12.33 -20.57
CA LEU A 15 -6.84 -11.06 -21.20
C LEU A 15 -6.06 -10.12 -20.27
N PHE A 16 -6.40 -10.12 -18.98
CA PHE A 16 -5.68 -9.35 -17.98
C PHE A 16 -4.23 -9.83 -17.82
N TRP A 17 -3.99 -11.14 -17.76
CA TRP A 17 -2.64 -11.70 -17.72
C TRP A 17 -1.82 -11.35 -18.98
N ILE A 18 -2.44 -11.41 -20.16
CA ILE A 18 -1.79 -10.99 -21.40
C ILE A 18 -1.44 -9.50 -21.34
N ALA A 19 -2.36 -8.65 -20.90
CA ALA A 19 -2.13 -7.21 -20.79
C ALA A 19 -0.96 -6.91 -19.84
N LEU A 20 -0.90 -7.57 -18.68
CA LEU A 20 0.23 -7.44 -17.74
C LEU A 20 1.55 -7.89 -18.37
N HIS A 21 1.57 -9.02 -19.08
CA HIS A 21 2.78 -9.50 -19.76
C HIS A 21 3.24 -8.50 -20.83
N VAL A 22 2.33 -7.92 -21.60
CA VAL A 22 2.66 -6.91 -22.62
C VAL A 22 3.27 -5.67 -21.96
N VAL A 23 2.69 -5.18 -20.86
CA VAL A 23 3.24 -4.03 -20.13
C VAL A 23 4.64 -4.35 -19.57
N TYR A 24 4.83 -5.55 -19.02
CA TYR A 24 6.13 -6.01 -18.54
C TYR A 24 7.18 -6.02 -19.66
N GLU A 25 6.86 -6.59 -20.82
CA GLU A 25 7.75 -6.61 -21.98
C GLU A 25 8.10 -5.21 -22.49
N ILE A 26 7.15 -4.28 -22.52
CA ILE A 26 7.41 -2.87 -22.86
C ILE A 26 8.42 -2.25 -21.89
N ALA A 27 8.26 -2.48 -20.58
CA ALA A 27 9.19 -1.98 -19.57
C ALA A 27 10.60 -2.55 -19.76
N VAL A 28 10.72 -3.86 -20.04
CA VAL A 28 12.00 -4.53 -20.33
C VAL A 28 12.63 -3.93 -21.59
N GLN A 29 11.88 -3.72 -22.66
CA GLN A 29 12.39 -3.11 -23.90
C GLN A 29 12.89 -1.68 -23.67
N ILE A 30 12.19 -0.88 -22.88
CA ILE A 30 12.63 0.47 -22.51
C ILE A 30 13.95 0.42 -21.74
N LEU A 31 14.07 -0.49 -20.76
CA LEU A 31 15.29 -0.69 -19.97
C LEU A 31 16.47 -1.15 -20.85
N MET A 32 16.22 -2.09 -21.77
CA MET A 32 17.22 -2.50 -22.75
C MET A 32 17.62 -1.34 -23.69
N GLY A 33 16.69 -0.43 -23.99
CA GLY A 33 16.98 0.81 -24.72
C GLY A 33 17.98 1.73 -24.01
N PHE A 34 18.11 1.63 -22.69
CA PHE A 34 19.14 2.32 -21.90
C PHE A 34 20.48 1.59 -21.84
N GLY A 35 20.62 0.46 -22.55
CA GLY A 35 21.86 -0.32 -22.62
C GLY A 35 21.98 -1.44 -21.59
N LEU A 36 20.91 -1.75 -20.84
CA LEU A 36 20.89 -2.92 -19.97
C LEU A 36 20.81 -4.21 -20.78
N SER A 37 21.46 -5.27 -20.31
CA SER A 37 21.22 -6.61 -20.84
C SER A 37 19.80 -7.08 -20.51
N ARG A 38 19.28 -8.05 -21.27
CA ARG A 38 17.93 -8.60 -21.03
C ARG A 38 17.74 -9.10 -19.60
N MET A 39 18.74 -9.80 -19.06
CA MET A 39 18.69 -10.33 -17.69
C MET A 39 18.65 -9.21 -16.65
N GLU A 40 19.44 -8.14 -16.83
CA GLU A 40 19.42 -6.98 -15.94
C GLU A 40 18.10 -6.21 -16.03
N ALA A 41 17.56 -6.05 -17.23
CA ALA A 41 16.29 -5.36 -17.46
C ALA A 41 15.11 -6.11 -16.83
N GLU A 42 15.02 -7.42 -17.04
CA GLU A 42 14.01 -8.29 -16.41
C GLU A 42 14.13 -8.25 -14.88
N GLY A 43 15.34 -8.42 -14.35
CA GLY A 43 15.59 -8.36 -12.91
C GLY A 43 15.22 -7.00 -12.30
N SER A 44 15.54 -5.91 -13.00
CA SER A 44 15.21 -4.55 -12.56
C SER A 44 13.71 -4.27 -12.58
N ALA A 45 13.01 -4.71 -13.63
CA ALA A 45 11.56 -4.58 -13.75
C ALA A 45 10.83 -5.35 -12.63
N LEU A 46 11.26 -6.57 -12.34
CA LEU A 46 10.72 -7.36 -11.22
C LEU A 46 11.01 -6.71 -9.87
N ALA A 47 12.25 -6.26 -9.64
CA ALA A 47 12.63 -5.57 -8.39
C ALA A 47 11.78 -4.32 -8.16
N PHE A 48 11.51 -3.55 -9.21
CA PHE A 48 10.64 -2.37 -9.14
C PHE A 48 9.23 -2.72 -8.66
N VAL A 49 8.62 -3.79 -9.19
CA VAL A 49 7.30 -4.26 -8.75
C VAL A 49 7.30 -4.61 -7.26
N PHE A 50 8.33 -5.34 -6.79
CA PHE A 50 8.46 -5.66 -5.37
C PHE A 50 8.58 -4.42 -4.49
N VAL A 51 9.37 -3.43 -4.90
CA VAL A 51 9.52 -2.16 -4.18
C VAL A 51 8.19 -1.41 -4.10
N VAL A 52 7.44 -1.33 -5.20
CA VAL A 52 6.12 -0.67 -5.22
C VAL A 52 5.14 -1.39 -4.29
N ILE A 53 5.07 -2.72 -4.33
CA ILE A 53 4.19 -3.51 -3.44
C ILE A 53 4.59 -3.29 -1.98
N PHE A 54 5.89 -3.35 -1.67
CA PHE A 54 6.40 -3.11 -0.33
C PHE A 54 6.06 -1.71 0.18
N LEU A 55 6.25 -0.68 -0.64
CA LEU A 55 5.89 0.70 -0.32
C LEU A 55 4.38 0.85 -0.08
N MET A 56 3.55 0.23 -0.92
CA MET A 56 2.09 0.25 -0.74
C MET A 56 1.67 -0.44 0.56
N ALA A 57 2.29 -1.57 0.90
CA ALA A 57 2.06 -2.26 2.16
C ALA A 57 2.51 -1.41 3.35
N ALA A 58 3.70 -0.80 3.28
CA ALA A 58 4.23 0.08 4.32
C ALA A 58 3.36 1.33 4.51
N LEU A 59 2.91 1.96 3.42
CA LEU A 59 1.98 3.10 3.46
C LEU A 59 0.63 2.69 4.07
N THR A 60 0.11 1.52 3.72
CA THR A 60 -1.13 1.00 4.31
C THR A 60 -0.98 0.76 5.80
N ALA A 61 0.14 0.15 6.23
CA ALA A 61 0.45 -0.06 7.63
C ALA A 61 0.63 1.27 8.38
N TYR A 62 1.32 2.24 7.80
CA TYR A 62 1.50 3.58 8.36
C TYR A 62 0.17 4.31 8.51
N ARG A 63 -0.68 4.28 7.47
CA ARG A 63 -2.03 4.86 7.52
C ARG A 63 -2.90 4.18 8.57
N ARG A 64 -2.83 2.85 8.71
CA ARG A 64 -3.56 2.14 9.79
C ARG A 64 -3.09 2.54 11.18
N LYS A 65 -1.78 2.71 11.39
CA LYS A 65 -1.26 3.21 12.68
C LYS A 65 -1.71 4.64 12.95
N LYS A 66 -1.69 5.50 11.94
CA LYS A 66 -2.12 6.90 12.08
C LYS A 66 -3.64 7.02 12.28
N LEU A 67 -4.43 6.21 11.58
CA LEU A 67 -5.87 6.10 11.77
C LEU A 67 -6.20 5.50 13.13
N GLY A 68 -5.49 4.46 13.57
CA GLY A 68 -5.65 3.89 14.91
C GLY A 68 -5.33 4.91 16.00
N LYS A 69 -4.22 5.65 15.87
CA LYS A 69 -3.86 6.74 16.78
C LYS A 69 -4.88 7.89 16.73
N ALA A 70 -5.37 8.24 15.53
CA ALA A 70 -6.40 9.27 15.40
C ALA A 70 -7.73 8.83 16.03
N VAL A 71 -8.14 7.57 15.85
CA VAL A 71 -9.35 6.98 16.45
C VAL A 71 -9.24 6.89 17.97
N THR A 72 -8.03 6.70 18.53
CA THR A 72 -7.85 6.71 20.00
C THR A 72 -7.86 8.12 20.59
N LEU A 73 -7.48 9.13 19.79
CA LEU A 73 -7.46 10.53 20.20
C LEU A 73 -8.84 11.20 20.05
N ASP A 74 -9.55 10.86 18.98
CA ASP A 74 -10.93 11.26 18.69
C ASP A 74 -11.88 10.55 19.65
N THR A 75 -12.10 11.17 20.81
CA THR A 75 -12.89 10.60 21.91
C THR A 75 -14.37 10.91 21.80
N ASP A 76 -14.74 11.97 21.07
CA ASP A 76 -16.13 12.32 20.82
C ASP A 76 -16.69 11.77 19.49
N GLY A 77 -15.81 11.24 18.62
CA GLY A 77 -16.16 10.50 17.40
C GLY A 77 -16.58 11.39 16.24
N ASP A 78 -16.23 12.68 16.27
CA ASP A 78 -16.59 13.64 15.22
C ASP A 78 -15.69 13.56 13.97
N GLY A 79 -14.60 12.76 14.05
CA GLY A 79 -13.66 12.52 12.96
C GLY A 79 -12.55 13.57 12.86
N ARG A 80 -12.41 14.48 13.83
CA ARG A 80 -11.36 15.50 13.92
C ARG A 80 -10.73 15.43 15.31
N ILE A 81 -9.42 15.66 15.38
CA ILE A 81 -8.73 15.79 16.66
C ILE A 81 -8.74 17.28 17.02
N SER A 82 -9.47 17.63 18.07
CA SER A 82 -9.47 18.98 18.65
C SER A 82 -8.25 19.21 19.55
N ALA A 83 -7.92 20.49 19.83
CA ALA A 83 -6.81 20.83 20.71
C ALA A 83 -7.02 20.34 22.17
N GLU A 84 -8.27 20.17 22.57
CA GLU A 84 -8.64 19.65 23.90
C GLU A 84 -8.41 18.13 23.98
N GLU A 85 -8.72 17.38 22.92
CA GLU A 85 -8.45 15.95 22.83
C GLU A 85 -6.96 15.63 22.71
N GLU A 86 -6.22 16.45 21.97
CA GLU A 86 -4.76 16.33 21.88
C GLU A 86 -4.11 16.61 23.24
N ALA A 87 -4.59 17.62 23.98
CA ALA A 87 -4.11 17.92 25.33
C ALA A 87 -4.43 16.81 26.33
N ALA A 88 -5.66 16.28 26.34
CA ALA A 88 -6.05 15.20 27.24
C ALA A 88 -5.22 13.93 27.03
N ALA A 89 -4.91 13.56 25.79
CA ALA A 89 -4.06 12.40 25.52
C ALA A 89 -2.61 12.57 25.96
N PHE A 90 -2.07 13.80 25.90
CA PHE A 90 -0.71 14.09 26.35
C PHE A 90 -0.60 14.29 27.88
N ASP A 91 -1.61 14.84 28.54
CA ASP A 91 -1.68 14.97 30.01
C ASP A 91 -1.71 13.59 30.69
N ILE A 92 -2.39 12.62 30.07
CA ILE A 92 -2.46 11.22 30.56
C ILE A 92 -1.10 10.50 30.39
N GLU A 93 -0.37 10.74 29.30
CA GLU A 93 0.98 10.14 29.12
C GLU A 93 2.01 10.73 30.11
N GLU A 94 1.85 11.99 30.54
CA GLU A 94 2.76 12.61 31.52
C GLU A 94 2.48 12.11 32.95
N GLU A 95 1.22 11.88 33.35
CA GLU A 95 0.91 11.30 34.68
C GLU A 95 1.36 9.83 34.83
N GLU A 96 1.36 9.03 33.75
CA GLU A 96 1.75 7.60 33.83
C GLU A 96 3.28 7.41 33.90
N TRP A 97 4.09 8.39 33.45
CA TRP A 97 5.56 8.33 33.47
C TRP A 97 6.21 8.82 34.77
N TRP A 98 5.47 9.48 35.66
CA TRP A 98 5.95 9.97 36.96
C TRP A 98 5.36 9.20 38.16
N GLY A 99 4.79 8.02 37.92
CA GLY A 99 4.10 7.19 38.94
C GLY A 99 4.88 5.99 39.50
N GLU A 100 6.15 5.79 39.13
CA GLU A 100 7.02 4.76 39.74
C GLU A 100 8.26 5.40 40.39
N GLU A 101 8.09 5.94 41.60
CA GLU A 101 9.17 6.01 42.62
C GLU A 101 8.65 5.51 43.98
#